data_AF-L8GEP1-F1
#
_entry.id   AF-L8GEP1-F1
#
_cell.length_a   1.000
_cell.length_b   1.000
_cell.length_c   1.000
_cell.angle_alpha   90.00
_cell.angle_beta   90.00
_cell.angle_gamma   90.00
#
_symmetry.space_group_name_H-M   'P 1'
#
loop_
_entity.id
_entity.type
_entity.pdbx_description
1 polymer ?
#
loop_
_entity_poly.entity_id
_entity_poly.type
_entity_poly.pdbx_seq_one_letter_code
_entity_poly.pdbx_strand_id
1 'polypeptide(L)'
;MRGTDDGRWCTTLLRFLEEAYVMRDPFPSPQQHQQQQAALFLGAKCSQCGDDVCQGKQCSLFYAKRFCMTCAAAHKPHFPPEIQKILE
;
A
#
# COMPACT_ATOMS: atom_id res chain seq x y z
N MET A 1 -0.68 8.83 -8.65
CA MET A 1 -0.76 8.81 -10.12
C MET A 1 -1.89 7.87 -10.52
N ARG A 2 -2.92 8.37 -11.22
CA ARG A 2 -3.90 7.51 -11.88
C ARG A 2 -3.16 6.87 -13.05
N GLY A 3 -2.82 5.59 -12.92
CA GLY A 3 -2.00 4.88 -13.90
C GLY A 3 -2.75 4.65 -15.20
N THR A 4 -2.65 5.60 -16.13
CA THR A 4 -2.97 5.39 -17.54
C THR A 4 -1.86 6.05 -18.35
N ASP A 5 -0.90 5.27 -18.85
CA ASP A 5 -0.21 5.62 -20.09
C ASP A 5 0.35 4.37 -20.82
N ASP A 6 -0.33 4.07 -21.93
CA ASP A 6 0.19 3.77 -23.28
C ASP A 6 1.24 2.69 -23.60
N GLY A 7 1.69 1.80 -22.69
CA GLY A 7 2.74 0.83 -23.07
C GLY A 7 2.80 -0.52 -22.36
N ARG A 8 1.71 -1.30 -22.40
CA ARG A 8 1.56 -2.71 -21.92
C ARG A 8 2.43 -3.09 -20.72
N TRP A 9 1.95 -2.68 -19.55
CA TRP A 9 2.40 -3.15 -18.25
C TRP A 9 1.40 -4.23 -17.82
N CYS A 10 1.78 -5.50 -17.91
CA CYS A 10 0.90 -6.60 -17.57
C CYS A 10 0.83 -6.76 -16.04
N THR A 11 0.06 -5.89 -15.37
CA THR A 11 -0.36 -6.11 -13.97
C THR A 11 -1.63 -6.98 -13.91
N THR A 12 -2.04 -7.63 -15.00
CA THR A 12 -3.31 -8.36 -15.12
C THR A 12 -3.53 -9.42 -14.03
N LEU A 13 -2.48 -9.85 -13.34
CA LEU A 13 -2.53 -10.81 -12.24
C LEU A 13 -2.55 -10.19 -10.84
N LEU A 14 -2.40 -8.88 -10.68
CA LEU A 14 -2.27 -8.23 -9.37
C LEU A 14 -3.25 -7.07 -9.22
N ARG A 15 -4.18 -7.23 -8.26
CA ARG A 15 -5.17 -6.22 -7.89
C ARG A 15 -4.95 -5.81 -6.44
N PHE A 16 -4.74 -4.52 -6.21
CA PHE A 16 -4.69 -3.96 -4.87
C PHE A 16 -6.11 -3.86 -4.28
N LEU A 17 -6.21 -4.06 -2.97
CA LEU A 17 -7.46 -3.89 -2.21
C LEU A 17 -7.75 -2.42 -1.87
N GLU A 18 -6.84 -1.52 -2.21
CA GLU A 18 -6.91 -0.08 -1.94
C GLU A 18 -6.40 0.73 -3.15
N GLU A 19 -6.74 2.02 -3.20
CA GLU A 19 -6.16 2.95 -4.18
C GLU A 19 -4.68 3.15 -3.87
N ALA A 20 -3.85 2.40 -4.59
CA ALA A 20 -2.43 2.26 -4.33
C ALA A 20 -1.57 3.21 -5.18
N TYR A 21 -0.57 3.79 -4.54
CA TYR A 21 0.59 4.37 -5.19
C TYR A 21 1.60 3.26 -5.47
N VAL A 22 1.91 3.06 -6.74
CA VAL A 22 2.78 1.97 -7.20
C VAL A 22 3.80 2.48 -8.22
N MET A 23 4.91 1.76 -8.33
CA MET A 23 5.87 1.95 -9.42
C MET A 23 6.38 0.60 -9.93
N ARG A 24 7.10 0.61 -11.06
CA ARG A 24 7.91 -0.52 -11.51
C ARG A 24 8.89 -0.87 -10.40
N ASP A 25 8.97 -2.14 -10.03
CA ASP A 25 10.02 -2.60 -9.12
C ASP A 25 11.41 -2.28 -9.73
N PRO A 26 12.22 -1.39 -9.12
CA PRO A 26 13.54 -1.05 -9.63
C PRO A 26 14.58 -2.14 -9.32
N PHE A 27 14.22 -3.20 -8.58
CA PHE A 27 15.10 -4.30 -8.19
C PHE A 27 14.62 -5.65 -8.75
N PRO A 28 14.56 -5.83 -10.09
CA PRO A 28 14.14 -7.10 -10.67
C PRO A 28 15.12 -8.21 -10.26
N SER A 29 14.57 -9.32 -9.77
CA SER A 29 15.36 -10.53 -9.58
C SER A 29 15.85 -11.06 -10.95
N PRO A 30 17.01 -11.75 -11.00
CA PRO A 30 17.54 -12.32 -12.25
C PRO A 30 16.58 -13.28 -12.96
N GLN A 31 15.61 -13.84 -12.23
CA GLN A 31 14.62 -14.81 -12.71
C GLN A 31 13.37 -14.15 -13.28
N GLN A 32 13.15 -12.85 -13.04
CA GLN A 32 12.01 -12.12 -13.58
C GLN A 32 12.26 -11.81 -15.05
N HIS A 33 11.58 -12.54 -15.93
CA HIS A 33 11.50 -12.17 -17.34
C HIS A 33 10.89 -10.77 -17.47
N GLN A 34 11.32 -10.01 -18.49
CA GLN A 34 10.95 -8.62 -18.74
C GLN A 34 9.42 -8.38 -18.87
N GLN A 35 8.63 -9.45 -19.03
CA GLN A 35 7.17 -9.46 -19.12
C GLN A 35 6.46 -9.72 -17.77
N GLN A 36 7.19 -10.00 -16.69
CA GLN A 36 6.70 -10.29 -15.33
C GLN A 36 7.20 -9.24 -14.32
N GLN A 37 7.16 -7.98 -14.72
CA GLN A 37 7.57 -6.87 -13.87
C GLN A 37 6.60 -6.73 -12.70
N ALA A 38 7.10 -6.94 -11.49
CA ALA A 38 6.32 -6.75 -10.27
C ALA A 38 6.07 -5.25 -10.04
N ALA A 39 4.91 -4.94 -9.43
CA ALA A 39 4.62 -3.60 -8.96
C ALA A 39 5.14 -3.44 -7.53
N LEU A 40 5.98 -2.44 -7.30
CA LEU A 40 6.39 -2.04 -5.96
C LEU A 40 5.31 -1.13 -5.37
N PHE A 41 4.74 -1.55 -4.24
CA PHE A 41 3.77 -0.75 -3.49
C PHE A 41 4.48 0.33 -2.67
N LEU A 42 4.12 1.59 -2.89
CA LEU A 42 4.74 2.75 -2.24
C LEU A 42 3.89 3.28 -1.08
N GLY A 43 2.57 3.19 -1.19
CA GLY A 43 1.65 3.79 -0.23
C GLY A 43 0.22 3.86 -0.76
N ALA A 44 -0.66 4.50 0.00
CA ALA A 44 -2.04 4.75 -0.39
C ALA A 44 -2.59 5.94 0.43
N LYS A 45 -3.87 6.27 0.23
CA LYS A 45 -4.56 7.27 1.06
C LYS A 45 -4.97 6.70 2.42
N CYS A 46 -4.82 7.49 3.47
CA CYS A 46 -5.45 7.20 4.74
C CYS A 46 -6.98 7.23 4.57
N SER A 47 -7.65 6.15 4.95
CA SER A 47 -9.09 6.01 4.82
C SER A 47 -9.90 6.81 5.85
N GLN A 48 -9.23 7.54 6.74
CA GLN A 48 -9.86 8.40 7.75
C GLN A 48 -9.73 9.88 7.40
N CYS A 49 -8.51 10.35 7.10
CA CYS A 49 -8.27 11.78 6.77
C CYS A 49 -8.06 12.04 5.28
N GLY A 50 -7.79 11.03 4.45
CA GLY A 50 -7.53 11.19 3.01
C GLY A 50 -6.08 11.53 2.64
N ASP A 51 -5.21 11.75 3.63
CA ASP A 51 -3.80 12.09 3.42
C ASP A 51 -3.02 10.95 2.74
N ASP A 52 -2.04 11.32 1.94
CA ASP A 52 -1.14 10.36 1.31
C ASP A 52 -0.12 9.84 2.33
N VAL A 53 -0.05 8.51 2.47
CA VAL A 53 0.86 7.86 3.42
C VAL A 53 1.64 6.73 2.75
N CYS A 54 2.91 6.60 3.13
CA CYS A 54 3.78 5.56 2.59
C CYS A 54 3.55 4.21 3.27
N GLN A 55 4.03 3.14 2.65
CA GLN A 55 3.88 1.77 3.14
C GLN A 55 4.65 1.45 4.43
N GLY A 56 5.51 2.36 4.90
CA GLY A 56 6.35 2.15 6.07
C GLY A 56 5.53 1.99 7.36
N LYS A 57 5.96 1.08 8.24
CA LYS A 57 5.29 0.75 9.51
C LYS A 57 5.13 1.93 10.47
N GLN A 58 5.99 2.94 10.35
CA GLN A 58 5.94 4.17 11.14
C GLN A 58 5.09 5.28 10.48
N CYS A 59 4.64 5.06 9.24
CA CYS A 59 3.84 6.02 8.49
C CYS A 59 2.37 5.59 8.41
N SER A 60 2.11 4.31 8.17
CA SER A 60 0.75 3.79 8.08
C SER A 60 0.60 2.33 8.50
N LEU A 61 -0.62 1.98 8.85
CA LEU A 61 -1.09 0.63 9.16
C LEU A 61 -2.14 0.21 8.11
N PHE A 62 -2.00 -0.99 7.54
CA PHE A 62 -3.04 -1.64 6.75
C PHE A 62 -3.59 -2.84 7.54
N TYR A 63 -4.92 -2.90 7.70
CA TYR A 63 -5.63 -4.06 8.25
C TYR A 63 -6.75 -4.49 7.29
N ALA A 64 -7.83 -3.72 7.24
CA ALA A 64 -8.89 -3.81 6.22
C ALA A 64 -8.87 -2.62 5.25
N LYS A 65 -8.35 -1.49 5.75
CA LYS A 65 -8.13 -0.23 5.04
C LYS A 65 -6.88 0.43 5.65
N ARG A 66 -6.26 1.39 4.95
CA ARG A 66 -5.03 2.03 5.43
C ARG A 66 -5.32 3.24 6.30
N PHE A 67 -4.56 3.40 7.37
CA PHE A 67 -4.62 4.54 8.26
C PHE A 67 -3.23 5.13 8.44
N CYS A 68 -3.11 6.47 8.44
CA CYS A 68 -1.91 7.10 8.96
C CYS A 68 -1.75 6.75 10.44
N MET A 69 -0.53 6.75 10.97
CA MET A 69 -0.31 6.35 12.37
C MET A 69 -1.09 7.23 13.37
N THR A 70 -1.26 8.51 13.08
CA THR A 70 -2.07 9.43 13.89
C THR A 70 -3.54 8.99 13.95
N CYS A 71 -4.15 8.69 12.80
CA CYS A 71 -5.54 8.21 12.76
C CYS A 71 -5.68 6.80 13.36
N ALA A 72 -4.70 5.92 13.16
CA ALA A 72 -4.71 4.58 13.75
C ALA A 72 -4.69 4.65 15.28
N ALA A 73 -3.81 5.47 15.86
CA ALA A 73 -3.74 5.68 17.31
C ALA A 73 -5.03 6.30 17.86
N ALA A 74 -5.57 7.33 17.20
CA ALA A 74 -6.81 7.99 17.62
C ALA A 74 -8.03 7.06 17.63
N HIS A 75 -8.05 6.04 16.77
CA HIS A 75 -9.14 5.07 16.67
C HIS A 75 -8.75 3.68 17.19
N LYS A 76 -7.67 3.57 17.98
CA LYS A 76 -7.12 2.31 18.52
C LYS A 76 -8.19 1.39 19.11
N PRO A 77 -9.16 1.85 19.94
CA PRO A 77 -10.16 0.98 20.54
C PRO A 77 -11.10 0.28 19.54
N HIS A 78 -11.19 0.75 18.30
CA HIS A 78 -12.04 0.15 17.26
C HIS A 78 -11.33 -0.96 16.46
N PHE A 79 -10.03 -1.17 16.68
CA PHE A 79 -9.31 -2.27 16.05
C PHE A 79 -9.40 -3.56 16.88
N PRO A 80 -9.22 -4.74 16.27
CA PRO A 80 -9.09 -5.99 17.01
C PRO A 80 -7.92 -5.96 18.02
N PRO A 81 -7.99 -6.73 19.12
CA PRO A 81 -6.95 -6.74 20.17
C PRO A 81 -5.52 -6.96 19.65
N GLU A 82 -5.36 -7.77 18.61
CA GLU A 82 -4.07 -8.05 17.97
C GLU A 82 -3.46 -6.80 17.36
N ILE A 83 -4.29 -5.95 16.73
CA ILE A 83 -3.86 -4.69 16.12
C ILE A 83 -3.63 -3.62 17.19
N GLN A 84 -4.42 -3.63 18.26
CA GLN A 84 -4.21 -2.71 19.38
C GLN A 84 -2.80 -2.86 19.97
N LYS A 85 -2.30 -4.09 20.13
CA LYS A 85 -0.94 -4.37 20.62
C LYS A 85 0.18 -3.85 19.70
N ILE A 86 -0.09 -3.74 18.40
CA ILE A 86 0.87 -3.17 17.42
C ILE A 86 0.96 -1.65 17.53
N LEU A 87 -0.13 -1.02 18.00
CA LEU A 87 -0.25 0.43 18.20
C LEU A 87 0.11 0.87 19.64
N GLU A 88 0.74 0.01 20.43
CA GLU A 88 1.36 0.33 21.74
C GLU A 88 2.79 0.85 21.53
#